data_AF-A0AAU7KC73-F1
#
_entry.id   AF-A0AAU7KC73-F1
#
_cell.length_a   1.000
_cell.length_b   1.000
_cell.length_c   1.000
_cell.angle_alpha   90.00
_cell.angle_beta   90.00
_cell.angle_gamma   90.00
#
_symmetry.space_group_name_H-M   'P 1'
#
loop_
_entity.id
_entity.type
_entity.pdbx_description
1 polymer ?
#
loop_
_entity_poly.entity_id
_entity_poly.type
_entity_poly.pdbx_seq_one_letter_code
_entity_poly.pdbx_strand_id
1 'polypeptide(L)'
;MALTADHNDTAQRIDLTAFIEDLYRDGEVLEAITQPSRGLSAERLDSLTRSRSQASRLRRLLRQALVAHNSQGRLVLTATGRELAFDLYGVGAADLHASA
;
A
#
# COMPACT_ATOMS: atom_id res chain seq x y z
N MET A 1 -26.55 3.02 -11.13
CA MET A 1 -25.17 3.25 -11.60
C MET A 1 -24.19 3.09 -10.43
N ALA A 2 -24.23 1.94 -9.73
CA ALA A 2 -23.49 1.68 -8.48
C ALA A 2 -22.52 0.47 -8.55
N LEU A 3 -22.58 -0.34 -9.62
CA LEU A 3 -21.78 -1.57 -9.74
C LEU A 3 -20.27 -1.32 -9.91
N THR A 4 -19.87 -0.17 -10.45
CA THR A 4 -18.47 0.12 -10.78
C THR A 4 -17.66 0.60 -9.59
N ALA A 5 -18.28 1.27 -8.61
CA ALA A 5 -17.59 1.76 -7.42
C ALA A 5 -17.24 0.61 -6.46
N ASP A 6 -18.19 -0.31 -6.24
CA ASP A 6 -18.04 -1.45 -5.32
C ASP A 6 -17.00 -2.49 -5.80
N HIS A 7 -16.96 -2.74 -7.12
CA HIS A 7 -15.96 -3.63 -7.71
C HIS A 7 -14.54 -3.03 -7.67
N ASN A 8 -14.41 -1.71 -7.83
CA ASN A 8 -13.11 -1.03 -7.78
C ASN A 8 -12.55 -1.03 -6.35
N ASP A 9 -13.40 -0.79 -5.35
CA ASP A 9 -13.02 -0.89 -3.92
C ASP A 9 -12.52 -2.30 -3.56
N THR A 10 -13.26 -3.33 -3.96
CA THR A 10 -12.86 -4.73 -3.72
C THR A 10 -11.51 -5.07 -4.37
N ALA A 11 -11.31 -4.67 -5.62
CA ALA A 11 -10.06 -4.91 -6.34
C ALA A 11 -8.88 -4.14 -5.71
N GLN A 12 -9.10 -2.90 -5.30
CA GLN A 12 -8.12 -2.07 -4.59
C GLN A 12 -7.69 -2.72 -3.28
N ARG A 13 -8.64 -3.20 -2.49
CA ARG A 13 -8.36 -3.92 -1.22
C ARG A 13 -7.55 -5.18 -1.47
N ILE A 14 -7.94 -6.01 -2.43
CA ILE A 14 -7.22 -7.25 -2.78
C ILE A 14 -5.77 -6.94 -3.19
N ASP A 15 -5.57 -5.96 -4.08
CA ASP A 15 -4.24 -5.60 -4.55
C ASP A 15 -3.38 -4.98 -3.44
N LEU A 16 -3.97 -4.16 -2.57
CA LEU A 16 -3.24 -3.52 -1.48
C LEU A 16 -2.86 -4.53 -0.40
N THR A 17 -3.79 -5.40 0.02
CA THR A 17 -3.53 -6.50 0.96
C THR A 17 -2.38 -7.38 0.46
N ALA A 18 -2.45 -7.85 -0.78
CA ALA A 18 -1.41 -8.72 -1.32
C ALA A 18 -0.05 -8.03 -1.50
N PHE A 19 -0.03 -6.70 -1.70
CA PHE A 19 1.23 -5.94 -1.72
C PHE A 19 1.82 -5.76 -0.32
N ILE A 20 1.00 -5.50 0.69
CA ILE A 20 1.42 -5.39 2.09
C ILE A 20 1.91 -6.76 2.63
N GLU A 21 1.27 -7.86 2.24
CA GLU A 21 1.75 -9.20 2.57
C GLU A 21 3.13 -9.50 1.95
N ASP A 22 3.35 -9.10 0.70
CA ASP A 22 4.67 -9.22 0.07
C ASP A 22 5.72 -8.33 0.76
N LEU A 23 5.34 -7.12 1.19
CA LEU A 23 6.17 -6.23 2.00
C LEU A 23 6.62 -6.92 3.31
N TYR A 24 5.67 -7.49 4.05
CA TYR A 24 5.96 -8.22 5.29
C TYR A 24 6.84 -9.45 5.06
N ARG A 25 6.62 -10.17 3.96
CA ARG A 25 7.42 -11.35 3.60
C ARG A 25 8.89 -11.01 3.33
N ASP A 26 9.14 -9.82 2.78
CA ASP A 26 10.50 -9.28 2.56
C ASP A 26 11.11 -8.64 3.83
N GLY A 27 10.42 -8.73 4.97
CA GLY A 27 10.91 -8.25 6.27
C GLY A 27 10.72 -6.75 6.51
N GLU A 28 9.97 -6.07 5.65
CA GLU A 28 9.60 -4.67 5.82
C GLU A 28 8.34 -4.54 6.70
N VAL A 29 8.09 -3.33 7.19
CA VAL A 29 6.90 -3.00 8.00
C VAL A 29 6.02 -1.99 7.26
N LEU A 30 4.74 -1.88 7.63
CA LEU A 30 3.79 -1.01 6.94
C LEU A 30 4.22 0.47 7.03
N GLU A 31 4.87 0.86 8.12
CA GLU A 31 5.46 2.18 8.35
C GLU A 31 6.48 2.59 7.28
N ALA A 32 7.12 1.62 6.62
CA ALA A 32 8.08 1.87 5.54
C ALA A 32 7.42 2.55 4.33
N ILE A 33 6.11 2.34 4.12
CA ILE A 33 5.37 2.91 2.99
C ILE A 33 4.27 3.90 3.43
N THR A 34 3.80 3.87 4.68
CA THR A 34 2.81 4.86 5.15
C THR A 34 3.42 6.23 5.46
N GLN A 35 4.70 6.30 5.86
CA GLN A 35 5.35 7.58 6.14
C GLN A 35 5.85 8.24 4.84
N PRO A 36 5.37 9.45 4.48
CA PRO A 36 5.76 10.12 3.23
C PRO A 36 7.28 10.38 3.12
N SER A 37 7.96 10.54 4.26
CA SER A 37 9.40 10.79 4.37
C SER A 37 10.26 9.52 4.33
N ARG A 38 9.68 8.33 4.56
CA ARG A 38 10.44 7.09 4.81
C ARG A 38 10.30 6.01 3.73
N GLY A 39 9.57 6.30 2.65
CA GLY A 39 9.23 5.40 1.54
C GLY A 39 10.26 4.36 1.08
N LEU A 40 9.75 3.35 0.38
CA LEU A 40 10.53 2.22 -0.11
C LEU A 40 11.55 2.66 -1.17
N SER A 41 12.82 2.25 -1.00
CA SER A 41 13.87 2.51 -1.98
C SER A 41 13.68 1.70 -3.27
N ALA A 42 14.37 2.10 -4.35
CA ALA A 42 14.35 1.36 -5.60
C ALA A 42 14.84 -0.10 -5.44
N GLU A 43 15.93 -0.32 -4.69
CA GLU A 43 16.45 -1.66 -4.42
C GLU A 43 15.42 -2.58 -3.73
N ARG A 44 14.69 -2.04 -2.76
CA ARG A 44 13.64 -2.80 -2.07
C ARG A 44 12.42 -3.01 -2.95
N LEU A 45 12.08 -2.02 -3.78
CA LEU A 45 11.01 -2.16 -4.76
C LEU A 45 11.34 -3.23 -5.82
N ASP A 46 12.59 -3.33 -6.25
CA ASP A 46 13.06 -4.37 -7.17
C ASP A 46 12.94 -5.76 -6.52
N SER A 47 13.25 -5.87 -5.22
CA SER A 47 13.02 -7.11 -4.46
C SER A 47 11.55 -7.52 -4.43
N LEU A 48 10.66 -6.56 -4.14
CA LEU A 48 9.21 -6.78 -4.11
C LEU A 48 8.57 -7.03 -5.48
N THR A 49 9.27 -6.81 -6.58
CA THR A 49 8.72 -6.94 -7.94
C THR A 49 9.44 -7.98 -8.80
N ARG A 50 10.20 -8.89 -8.18
CA ARG A 50 10.93 -9.97 -8.88
C ARG A 50 10.02 -10.87 -9.72
N SER A 51 8.79 -11.11 -9.27
CA SER A 51 7.80 -11.87 -10.04
C SER A 51 6.97 -10.98 -10.97
N ARG A 52 6.61 -11.51 -12.15
CA ARG A 52 5.65 -10.88 -13.07
C ARG A 52 4.31 -10.54 -12.39
N SER A 53 3.84 -11.38 -11.47
CA SER A 53 2.59 -11.13 -10.74
C SER A 53 2.71 -9.93 -9.81
N GLN A 54 3.81 -9.82 -9.08
CA GLN A 54 4.10 -8.73 -8.16
C GLN A 54 4.31 -7.40 -8.90
N ALA A 55 5.10 -7.42 -9.98
CA ALA A 55 5.27 -6.25 -10.85
C ALA A 55 3.94 -5.77 -11.46
N SER A 56 3.08 -6.71 -11.87
CA SER A 56 1.74 -6.39 -12.36
C SER A 56 0.86 -5.76 -11.27
N ARG A 57 0.96 -6.25 -10.03
CA ARG A 57 0.23 -5.71 -8.88
C ARG A 57 0.66 -4.27 -8.56
N LEU A 58 1.97 -4.00 -8.47
CA LEU A 58 2.48 -2.64 -8.28
C LEU A 58 1.94 -1.68 -9.35
N ARG A 59 1.95 -2.10 -10.62
CA ARG A 59 1.40 -1.28 -11.72
C ARG A 59 -0.11 -1.03 -11.56
N ARG A 60 -0.89 -1.97 -11.02
CA ARG A 60 -2.31 -1.74 -10.71
C ARG A 60 -2.48 -0.72 -9.60
N LEU A 61 -1.73 -0.86 -8.50
CA LEU A 61 -1.75 0.09 -7.38
C LEU A 61 -1.38 1.52 -7.81
N LEU A 62 -0.38 1.67 -8.69
CA LEU A 62 -0.02 2.97 -9.30
C LEU A 62 -1.16 3.55 -10.13
N ARG A 63 -1.83 2.73 -10.96
CA ARG A 63 -2.99 3.16 -11.76
C ARG A 63 -4.21 3.52 -10.90
N GLN A 64 -4.38 2.84 -9.77
CA GLN A 64 -5.41 3.11 -8.78
C GLN A 64 -5.08 4.31 -7.88
N ALA A 65 -3.90 4.93 -8.05
CA ALA A 65 -3.39 6.01 -7.20
C ALA A 65 -3.31 5.67 -5.71
N LEU A 66 -3.12 4.39 -5.35
CA LEU A 66 -2.93 3.96 -3.96
C LEU A 66 -1.47 4.09 -3.51
N VAL A 67 -0.55 4.03 -4.46
CA VAL A 67 0.88 4.28 -4.24
C VAL A 67 1.38 5.32 -5.21
N ALA A 68 2.44 6.03 -4.83
CA ALA A 68 3.13 7.00 -5.67
C ALA A 68 4.61 7.06 -5.30
N HIS A 69 5.43 7.66 -6.17
CA HIS A 69 6.79 8.04 -5.79
C HIS A 69 6.78 9.41 -5.14
N ASN A 70 7.46 9.56 -4.00
CA ASN A 70 7.68 10.86 -3.37
C ASN A 70 8.77 11.68 -4.11
N SER A 71 9.08 12.89 -3.63
CA SER A 71 10.10 13.77 -4.21
C SER A 71 11.52 13.18 -4.22
N GLN A 72 11.78 12.13 -3.43
CA GLN A 72 13.04 11.41 -3.37
C GLN A 72 13.04 10.15 -4.25
N GLY A 73 11.99 9.93 -5.05
CA GLY A 73 11.83 8.75 -5.90
C GLY A 73 11.43 7.48 -5.15
N ARG A 74 11.12 7.57 -3.85
CA ARG A 74 10.76 6.41 -3.02
C ARG A 74 9.27 6.11 -3.12
N LEU A 75 8.89 4.84 -3.13
CA LEU A 75 7.49 4.44 -3.18
C LEU A 75 6.82 4.65 -1.81
N VAL A 76 5.69 5.34 -1.79
CA VAL A 76 4.88 5.61 -0.59
C VAL A 76 3.40 5.36 -0.88
N LEU A 77 2.62 5.10 0.16
CA LEU A 77 1.16 5.16 0.09
C LEU A 77 0.72 6.61 -0.10
N THR A 78 -0.23 6.83 -1.00
CA THR A 78 -0.97 8.10 -1.11
C THR A 78 -1.91 8.26 0.09
N ALA A 79 -2.61 9.41 0.19
CA ALA A 79 -3.63 9.58 1.23
C ALA A 79 -4.69 8.46 1.17
N THR A 80 -5.25 8.22 -0.03
CA THR A 80 -6.23 7.14 -0.27
C THR A 80 -5.67 5.75 0.03
N GLY A 81 -4.42 5.47 -0.36
CA GLY A 81 -3.77 4.20 -0.03
C GLY A 81 -3.58 4.00 1.48
N ARG A 82 -3.28 5.06 2.22
CA ARG A 82 -3.17 5.00 3.69
C ARG A 82 -4.52 4.75 4.34
N GLU A 83 -5.56 5.48 3.95
CA GLU A 83 -6.92 5.26 4.45
C GLU A 83 -7.34 3.80 4.27
N LEU A 84 -7.13 3.25 3.07
CA LEU A 84 -7.45 1.85 2.79
C LEU A 84 -6.58 0.87 3.60
N ALA A 85 -5.28 1.16 3.77
CA ALA A 85 -4.41 0.35 4.61
C ALA A 85 -4.83 0.39 6.09
N PHE A 86 -5.29 1.54 6.59
CA PHE A 86 -5.85 1.68 7.93
C PHE A 86 -7.16 0.91 8.08
N ASP A 87 -8.05 0.92 7.07
CA ASP A 87 -9.26 0.10 7.11
C ASP A 87 -8.95 -1.40 7.17
N LEU A 88 -7.91 -1.84 6.45
CA LEU A 88 -7.50 -3.25 6.36
C LEU A 88 -6.74 -3.76 7.59
N TYR A 89 -5.85 -2.93 8.15
CA TYR A 89 -4.89 -3.35 9.19
C TYR A 89 -4.97 -2.53 10.49
N GLY A 90 -5.76 -1.46 10.53
CA GLY A 90 -5.83 -0.48 11.62
C GLY A 90 -6.83 -0.80 12.74
N VAL A 91 -7.65 -1.85 12.64
CA VAL A 91 -8.63 -2.24 13.68
C VAL A 91 -7.96 -2.66 15.01
N GLY A 92 -6.63 -2.77 15.08
CA GLY A 92 -5.85 -2.91 16.33
C GLY A 92 -4.97 -1.71 16.72
N ALA A 93 -4.89 -0.65 15.90
CA ALA A 93 -4.02 0.51 16.13
C ALA A 93 -4.77 1.77 16.59
N ALA A 94 -6.10 1.82 16.37
CA ALA A 94 -6.93 2.94 16.79
C ALA A 94 -7.12 3.05 18.32
N ASP A 95 -6.84 1.97 19.07
CA ASP A 95 -6.98 1.98 20.55
C ASP A 95 -5.91 2.86 21.25
N LEU A 96 -4.86 3.27 20.54
CA LEU A 96 -3.79 4.12 21.10
C LEU A 96 -4.00 5.63 20.91
N HIS A 97 -5.12 6.08 20.33
CA HIS A 97 -5.46 7.52 20.22
C HIS A 97 -6.73 7.93 20.99
N ALA A 98 -7.39 7.00 21.71
CA ALA A 98 -8.58 7.30 22.51
C ALA A 98 -8.27 7.60 24.00
N SER A 99 -7.01 7.82 24.35
CA SER A 99 -6.61 8.26 25.70
C SER A 99 -5.40 9.18 25.63
N ALA A 100 -5.64 10.44 25.24
CA ALA A 100 -4.76 11.57 25.52
C ALA A 100 -5.61 12.85 25.64
#